data_AF-A0A174BGG6-F1
#
_entry.id   AF-A0A174BGG6-F1
#
_cell.length_a   1.000
_cell.length_b   1.000
_cell.length_c   1.000
_cell.angle_alpha   90.00
_cell.angle_beta   90.00
_cell.angle_gamma   90.00
#
_symmetry.space_group_name_H-M   'P 1'
#
loop_
_entity.id
_entity.type
_entity.pdbx_description
1 polymer ?
#
loop_
_entity_poly.entity_id
_entity_poly.type
_entity_poly.pdbx_seq_one_letter_code
_entity_poly.pdbx_strand_id
1 'polypeptide(L)'
;MLMNQGKVGSYNNLSKRVLINLNINNRSRWYNFKNKISKTNDKRRLFELNKSNLSSTSLNSRVISRKEVEVAKFYLGTSFKIKLVQLLLNSFEWNLEIDGVCGPLTTKAIGEFQSNYGLNKDYMFGCKCFNKSYDLIKNVICKYGKYTPNETKVIQHILEIRIDGIFGSNTRALVISFQKSKGLRADGIVGSDTWAKLLEKFNLKEVI
;
A
#
# COMPACT_ATOMS: atom_id res chain seq x y z
N MET A 1 18.29 -53.44 -23.86
CA MET A 1 16.95 -53.15 -23.33
C MET A 1 16.74 -51.66 -23.33
N LEU A 2 15.65 -51.23 -23.99
CA LEU A 2 15.26 -49.85 -24.28
C LEU A 2 14.75 -49.10 -23.03
N MET A 3 14.87 -47.77 -23.12
CA MET A 3 14.30 -46.75 -22.23
C MET A 3 12.78 -46.89 -22.07
N ASN A 4 12.23 -46.52 -20.90
CA ASN A 4 10.85 -46.02 -20.85
C ASN A 4 10.58 -44.99 -19.75
N GLN A 5 10.49 -43.74 -20.21
CA GLN A 5 9.70 -42.55 -19.84
C GLN A 5 9.27 -42.23 -18.38
N GLY A 6 9.51 -40.96 -18.04
CA GLY A 6 9.13 -40.31 -16.81
C GLY A 6 7.66 -39.86 -16.73
N LYS A 7 7.19 -39.68 -15.50
CA LYS A 7 5.95 -38.96 -15.18
C LYS A 7 6.26 -37.77 -14.28
N VAL A 8 5.86 -36.61 -14.79
CA VAL A 8 5.83 -35.29 -14.14
C VAL A 8 4.65 -35.27 -13.15
N GLY A 9 4.86 -34.73 -11.94
CA GLY A 9 3.84 -34.67 -10.89
C GLY A 9 4.12 -33.60 -9.83
N SER A 10 3.88 -32.34 -10.21
CA SER A 10 3.53 -31.15 -9.41
C SER A 10 3.46 -31.27 -7.88
N TYR A 11 4.45 -30.74 -7.15
CA TYR A 11 4.28 -30.25 -5.77
C TYR A 11 5.24 -29.08 -5.49
N ASN A 12 4.88 -27.88 -5.92
CA ASN A 12 5.56 -26.63 -5.51
C ASN A 12 4.53 -25.51 -5.34
N ASN A 13 3.70 -25.57 -4.30
CA ASN A 13 2.86 -24.42 -3.89
C ASN A 13 2.47 -24.38 -2.40
N LEU A 14 3.04 -25.23 -1.53
CA LEU A 14 2.67 -25.25 -0.10
C LEU A 14 3.78 -24.79 0.87
N SER A 15 5.01 -24.55 0.42
CA SER A 15 6.11 -24.15 1.32
C SER A 15 6.22 -22.63 1.59
N LYS A 16 5.73 -21.76 0.69
CA LYS A 16 5.81 -20.30 0.90
C LYS A 16 4.71 -19.71 1.80
N ARG A 17 3.64 -20.46 2.11
CA ARG A 17 2.57 -20.00 3.02
C ARG A 17 2.89 -20.18 4.50
N VAL A 18 3.87 -21.03 4.85
CA VAL A 18 4.18 -21.35 6.26
C VAL A 18 5.21 -20.39 6.87
N LEU A 19 6.09 -19.77 6.06
CA LEU A 19 7.09 -18.83 6.58
C LEU A 19 6.55 -17.41 6.88
N ILE A 20 5.31 -17.10 6.49
CA ILE A 20 4.66 -15.83 6.82
C ILE A 20 4.04 -15.86 8.24
N ASN A 21 3.90 -17.04 8.86
CA ASN A 21 3.07 -17.21 10.07
C ASN A 21 3.82 -17.32 11.41
N LEU A 22 5.11 -17.00 11.48
CA LEU A 22 5.87 -17.09 12.75
C LEU A 22 6.44 -15.78 13.30
N ASN A 23 5.89 -14.62 12.91
CA ASN A 23 6.15 -13.40 13.69
C ASN A 23 5.01 -12.38 13.72
N ILE A 24 3.76 -12.84 13.90
CA ILE A 24 2.56 -11.98 14.02
C ILE A 24 1.93 -12.03 15.43
N ASN A 25 2.41 -12.89 16.33
CA ASN A 25 1.79 -13.04 17.66
C ASN A 25 2.52 -12.22 18.73
N ASN A 26 2.23 -10.92 18.81
CA ASN A 26 1.97 -10.22 20.09
C ASN A 26 1.65 -8.71 19.91
N ARG A 27 0.49 -8.43 19.30
CA ARG A 27 -0.09 -7.08 19.14
C ARG A 27 -0.32 -6.36 20.49
N SER A 28 -0.51 -7.09 21.59
CA SER A 28 -0.78 -6.54 22.93
C SER A 28 0.48 -6.05 23.67
N ARG A 29 1.64 -6.67 23.43
CA ARG A 29 2.91 -6.25 24.05
C ARG A 29 3.42 -4.93 23.48
N TRP A 30 3.23 -4.71 22.18
CA TRP A 30 3.70 -3.49 21.51
C TRP A 30 2.90 -2.24 21.91
N TYR A 31 1.58 -2.38 22.11
CA TYR A 31 0.71 -1.29 22.59
C TYR A 31 1.01 -0.93 24.06
N ASN A 32 1.21 -1.94 24.92
CA ASN A 32 1.61 -1.72 26.33
C ASN A 32 3.04 -1.16 26.46
N PHE A 33 3.95 -1.48 25.54
CA PHE A 33 5.31 -0.92 25.51
C PHE A 33 5.31 0.56 25.15
N LYS A 34 4.55 1.00 24.13
CA LYS A 34 4.42 2.42 23.77
C LYS A 34 3.86 3.28 24.90
N ASN A 35 2.84 2.80 25.62
CA ASN A 35 2.23 3.54 26.73
C ASN A 35 3.14 3.62 27.97
N LYS A 36 4.10 2.69 28.13
CA LYS A 36 5.08 2.71 29.22
C LYS A 36 6.22 3.70 28.96
N ILE A 37 6.48 4.05 27.70
CA ILE A 37 7.63 4.88 27.27
C ILE A 37 7.28 6.37 27.16
N SER A 38 6.00 6.76 27.20
CA SER A 38 5.60 8.17 27.16
C SER A 38 5.95 8.97 28.43
N LYS A 39 6.67 8.39 29.39
CA LYS A 39 6.96 9.00 30.70
C LYS A 39 8.43 9.25 31.02
N THR A 40 9.39 9.02 30.13
CA THR A 40 10.81 9.36 30.39
C THR A 40 11.53 9.86 29.13
N ASN A 41 12.60 10.64 29.33
CA ASN A 41 13.39 11.44 28.36
C ASN A 41 14.09 10.68 27.20
N ASP A 42 13.57 9.53 26.76
CA ASP A 42 14.24 8.58 25.86
C ASP A 42 13.97 8.78 24.35
N LYS A 43 13.80 10.01 23.86
CA LYS A 43 13.69 10.23 22.40
C LYS A 43 14.98 9.87 21.65
N ARG A 44 16.16 10.06 22.25
CA ARG A 44 17.47 9.67 21.66
C ARG A 44 17.69 8.17 21.67
N ARG A 45 17.32 7.47 22.74
CA ARG A 45 17.45 6.01 22.85
C ARG A 45 16.48 5.27 21.94
N LEU A 46 15.28 5.82 21.70
CA LEU A 46 14.35 5.36 20.67
C LEU A 46 14.90 5.50 19.25
N PHE A 47 15.67 6.55 18.97
CA PHE A 47 16.32 6.74 17.67
C PHE A 47 17.44 5.71 17.45
N GLU A 48 18.23 5.41 18.47
CA GLU A 48 19.28 4.38 18.39
C GLU A 48 18.73 2.95 18.34
N LEU A 49 17.69 2.64 19.12
CA LEU A 49 17.02 1.33 19.07
C LEU A 49 16.29 1.09 17.74
N ASN A 50 15.75 2.14 17.10
CA ASN A 50 15.23 2.02 15.74
C ASN A 50 16.36 1.80 14.72
N LYS A 51 17.53 2.40 14.92
CA LYS A 51 18.70 2.19 14.06
C LYS A 51 19.25 0.77 14.17
N SER A 52 19.26 0.18 15.37
CA SER A 52 19.68 -1.22 15.59
C SER A 52 18.63 -2.24 15.16
N ASN A 53 17.33 -1.94 15.30
CA ASN A 53 16.25 -2.79 14.78
C ASN A 53 16.12 -2.71 13.25
N LEU A 54 16.60 -1.64 12.61
CA LEU A 54 16.82 -1.61 11.16
C LEU A 54 18.04 -2.44 10.72
N SER A 55 19.02 -2.68 11.60
CA SER A 55 20.23 -3.43 11.23
C SER A 55 20.07 -4.94 11.35
N SER A 56 19.15 -5.45 12.19
CA SER A 56 18.95 -6.89 12.38
C SER A 56 18.00 -7.57 11.37
N THR A 57 17.28 -6.81 10.55
CA THR A 57 16.43 -7.33 9.44
C THR A 57 16.99 -7.02 8.04
N SER A 58 18.22 -6.52 7.96
CA SER A 58 18.89 -6.14 6.71
C SER A 58 20.12 -7.02 6.46
N LEU A 59 19.92 -8.20 5.90
CA LEU A 59 20.93 -8.85 5.07
C LEU A 59 20.42 -8.79 3.63
N ASN A 60 21.00 -7.85 2.85
CA ASN A 60 20.70 -7.47 1.45
C ASN A 60 19.61 -6.42 1.17
N SER A 61 19.61 -5.24 1.81
CA SER A 61 18.86 -4.10 1.25
C SER A 61 19.78 -3.16 0.46
N ARG A 62 19.76 -3.28 -0.87
CA ARG A 62 20.34 -2.31 -1.80
C ARG A 62 19.82 -0.90 -1.45
N VAL A 63 20.74 0.06 -1.30
CA VAL A 63 20.40 1.47 -1.17
C VAL A 63 19.85 1.97 -2.50
N ILE A 64 18.68 2.61 -2.49
CA ILE A 64 18.09 3.23 -3.69
C ILE A 64 19.00 4.39 -4.14
N SER A 65 19.40 4.36 -5.41
CA SER A 65 20.23 5.39 -6.03
C SER A 65 19.44 6.67 -6.30
N ARG A 66 20.15 7.81 -6.39
CA ARG A 66 19.53 9.11 -6.74
C ARG A 66 18.76 9.05 -8.06
N LYS A 67 19.30 8.37 -9.07
CA LYS A 67 18.66 8.19 -10.38
C LYS A 67 17.32 7.46 -10.26
N GLU A 68 17.24 6.41 -9.46
CA GLU A 68 15.97 5.67 -9.23
C GLU A 68 14.93 6.57 -8.53
N VAL A 69 15.36 7.40 -7.57
CA VAL A 69 14.46 8.38 -6.93
C VAL A 69 13.97 9.43 -7.93
N GLU A 70 14.86 9.97 -8.77
CA GLU A 70 14.52 10.96 -9.78
C GLU A 70 13.52 10.43 -10.80
N VAL A 71 13.68 9.18 -11.27
CA VAL A 71 12.72 8.52 -12.18
C VAL A 71 11.34 8.42 -11.53
N ALA A 72 11.26 7.88 -10.31
CA ALA A 72 10.00 7.74 -9.59
C ALA A 72 9.31 9.10 -9.35
N LYS A 73 10.09 10.10 -8.93
CA LYS A 73 9.61 11.46 -8.68
C LYS A 73 9.09 12.12 -9.96
N PHE A 74 9.83 12.01 -11.06
CA PHE A 74 9.43 12.55 -12.36
C PHE A 74 8.10 11.92 -12.84
N TYR A 75 7.98 10.60 -12.75
CA TYR A 75 6.79 9.88 -13.21
C TYR A 75 5.54 10.20 -12.37
N LEU A 76 5.68 10.26 -11.04
CA LEU A 76 4.58 10.60 -10.15
C LEU A 76 4.15 12.06 -10.29
N GLY A 77 5.11 12.97 -10.52
CA GLY A 77 4.86 14.37 -10.79
C GLY A 77 4.34 15.15 -9.57
N THR A 78 3.03 15.13 -9.35
CA THR A 78 2.38 15.99 -8.35
C THR A 78 2.38 15.37 -6.95
N SER A 79 2.46 16.22 -5.92
CA SER A 79 2.30 15.79 -4.51
C SER A 79 0.99 15.01 -4.30
N PHE A 80 -0.07 15.36 -5.03
CA PHE A 80 -1.34 14.64 -5.00
C PHE A 80 -1.21 13.18 -5.45
N LYS A 81 -0.53 12.91 -6.58
CA LYS A 81 -0.27 11.53 -7.04
C LYS A 81 0.69 10.79 -6.10
N ILE A 82 1.70 11.47 -5.57
CA ILE A 82 2.66 10.87 -4.63
C ILE A 82 1.93 10.41 -3.35
N LYS A 83 1.08 11.25 -2.76
CA LYS A 83 0.26 10.89 -1.59
C LYS A 83 -0.67 9.73 -1.89
N LEU A 84 -1.30 9.72 -3.07
CA LEU A 84 -2.14 8.60 -3.47
C LEU A 84 -1.36 7.28 -3.49
N VAL A 85 -0.15 7.29 -4.07
CA VAL A 85 0.70 6.09 -4.11
C VAL A 85 1.18 5.67 -2.72
N GLN A 86 1.56 6.63 -1.86
CA GLN A 86 1.90 6.34 -0.46
C GLN A 86 0.71 5.72 0.29
N LEU A 87 -0.51 6.23 0.07
CA LEU A 87 -1.74 5.69 0.65
C LEU A 87 -2.06 4.27 0.16
N LEU A 88 -1.95 4.03 -1.15
CA LEU A 88 -2.16 2.71 -1.75
C LEU A 88 -1.14 1.70 -1.22
N LEU A 89 0.14 2.06 -1.18
CA LEU A 89 1.18 1.19 -0.61
C LEU A 89 0.95 0.92 0.89
N ASN A 90 0.40 1.88 1.63
CA ASN A 90 0.01 1.67 3.03
C ASN A 90 -1.18 0.72 3.19
N SER A 91 -2.13 0.67 2.25
CA SER A 91 -3.15 -0.40 2.21
C SER A 91 -2.56 -1.80 2.10
N PHE A 92 -1.29 -1.91 1.69
CA PHE A 92 -0.56 -3.16 1.61
C PHE A 92 0.60 -3.26 2.65
N GLU A 93 0.54 -2.47 3.72
CA GLU A 93 1.43 -2.54 4.90
C GLU A 93 2.87 -2.02 4.72
N TRP A 94 3.15 -1.17 3.72
CA TRP A 94 4.48 -0.55 3.58
C TRP A 94 4.79 0.57 4.61
N ASN A 95 3.79 1.04 5.37
CA ASN A 95 3.93 1.99 6.49
C ASN A 95 4.73 3.27 6.19
N LEU A 96 4.54 3.83 5.00
CA LEU A 96 5.11 5.09 4.54
C LEU A 96 4.47 6.29 5.24
N GLU A 97 5.25 7.35 5.41
CA GLU A 97 4.72 8.68 5.70
C GLU A 97 3.95 9.22 4.48
N ILE A 98 2.85 9.94 4.73
CA ILE A 98 1.97 10.49 3.69
C ILE A 98 2.28 11.99 3.54
N ASP A 99 3.52 12.30 3.17
CA ASP A 99 4.05 13.65 3.04
C ASP A 99 3.91 14.21 1.61
N GLY A 100 3.65 13.35 0.63
CA GLY A 100 3.65 13.73 -0.78
C GLY A 100 5.04 13.97 -1.35
N VAL A 101 6.09 13.43 -0.72
CA VAL A 101 7.47 13.47 -1.18
C VAL A 101 7.88 12.08 -1.68
N CYS A 102 8.31 11.99 -2.94
CA CYS A 102 8.87 10.75 -3.48
C CYS A 102 10.37 10.70 -3.15
N GLY A 103 10.70 10.13 -2.00
CA GLY A 103 12.07 9.90 -1.54
C GLY A 103 12.49 8.42 -1.59
N PRO A 104 13.69 8.07 -1.09
CA PRO A 104 14.22 6.70 -1.14
C PRO A 104 13.28 5.62 -0.57
N LEU A 105 12.54 5.92 0.49
CA LEU A 105 11.58 4.98 1.09
C LEU A 105 10.37 4.71 0.19
N THR A 106 9.78 5.76 -0.38
CA THR A 106 8.67 5.62 -1.34
C THR A 106 9.15 4.91 -2.61
N THR A 107 10.30 5.28 -3.15
CA THR A 107 10.89 4.61 -4.33
C THR A 107 11.19 3.14 -4.06
N LYS A 108 11.75 2.82 -2.89
CA LYS A 108 11.99 1.43 -2.48
C LYS A 108 10.67 0.64 -2.42
N ALA A 109 9.64 1.21 -1.79
CA ALA A 109 8.33 0.58 -1.70
C ALA A 109 7.69 0.34 -3.08
N ILE A 110 7.84 1.26 -4.03
CA ILE A 110 7.41 1.06 -5.42
C ILE A 110 8.16 -0.13 -6.05
N GLY A 111 9.48 -0.17 -5.94
CA GLY A 111 10.28 -1.26 -6.51
C GLY A 111 10.00 -2.61 -5.86
N GLU A 112 9.73 -2.65 -4.55
CA GLU A 112 9.31 -3.84 -3.83
C GLU A 112 7.91 -4.29 -4.23
N PHE A 113 6.97 -3.36 -4.35
CA PHE A 113 5.62 -3.66 -4.86
C PHE A 113 5.71 -4.29 -6.26
N GLN A 114 6.51 -3.69 -7.16
CA GLN A 114 6.72 -4.24 -8.50
C GLN A 114 7.32 -5.66 -8.44
N SER A 115 8.36 -5.86 -7.63
CA SER A 115 9.01 -7.17 -7.48
C SER A 115 8.08 -8.23 -6.89
N ASN A 116 7.32 -7.88 -5.85
CA ASN A 116 6.42 -8.78 -5.12
C ASN A 116 5.25 -9.26 -5.99
N TYR A 117 4.83 -8.44 -6.96
CA TYR A 117 3.70 -8.72 -7.82
C TYR A 117 4.08 -9.07 -9.27
N GLY A 118 5.36 -9.33 -9.54
CA GLY A 118 5.83 -9.78 -10.85
C GLY A 118 5.72 -8.71 -11.95
N LEU A 119 5.78 -7.43 -11.57
CA LEU A 119 5.82 -6.30 -12.49
C LEU A 119 7.28 -5.95 -12.82
N ASN A 120 7.47 -5.17 -13.89
CA ASN A 120 8.78 -4.63 -14.22
C ASN A 120 9.27 -3.72 -13.08
N LYS A 121 10.50 -3.93 -12.60
CA LYS A 121 11.09 -3.13 -11.52
C LYS A 121 11.79 -1.88 -12.06
N ASP A 122 11.00 -1.00 -12.66
CA ASP A 122 11.45 0.27 -13.24
C ASP A 122 11.26 1.46 -12.28
N TYR A 123 10.71 1.22 -11.08
CA TYR A 123 10.40 2.23 -10.07
C TYR A 123 9.36 3.28 -10.52
N MET A 124 8.67 3.04 -11.64
CA MET A 124 7.59 3.87 -12.14
C MET A 124 6.24 3.29 -11.67
N PHE A 125 5.49 4.06 -10.89
CA PHE A 125 4.16 3.63 -10.45
C PHE A 125 3.10 3.94 -11.53
N GLY A 126 3.17 3.21 -12.65
CA GLY A 126 2.32 3.39 -13.83
C GLY A 126 1.01 2.62 -13.82
N CYS A 127 0.37 2.55 -15.00
CA CYS A 127 -0.93 1.92 -15.19
C CYS A 127 -0.96 0.45 -14.68
N LYS A 128 0.11 -0.32 -14.91
CA LYS A 128 0.24 -1.69 -14.39
C LYS A 128 0.26 -1.73 -12.86
N CYS A 129 0.90 -0.77 -12.21
CA CYS A 129 0.93 -0.67 -10.76
C CYS A 129 -0.43 -0.26 -10.18
N PHE A 130 -1.12 0.70 -10.82
CA PHE A 130 -2.48 1.09 -10.40
C PHE A 130 -3.50 -0.01 -10.62
N ASN A 131 -3.48 -0.70 -11.76
CA ASN A 131 -4.34 -1.86 -12.03
C ASN A 131 -4.12 -2.96 -10.99
N LYS A 132 -2.86 -3.26 -10.68
CA LYS A 132 -2.54 -4.23 -9.64
C LYS A 132 -3.02 -3.79 -8.26
N SER A 133 -2.87 -2.50 -7.94
CA SER A 133 -3.37 -1.94 -6.68
C SER A 133 -4.89 -2.05 -6.57
N TYR A 134 -5.61 -1.74 -7.65
CA TYR A 134 -7.06 -1.95 -7.74
C TYR A 134 -7.43 -3.42 -7.51
N ASP A 135 -6.76 -4.36 -8.18
CA ASP A 135 -7.03 -5.79 -8.01
C ASP A 135 -6.88 -6.29 -6.57
N LEU A 136 -5.95 -5.69 -5.81
CA LEU A 136 -5.70 -6.03 -4.42
C LEU A 136 -6.77 -5.43 -3.48
N ILE A 137 -7.28 -4.22 -3.77
CA ILE A 137 -8.24 -3.53 -2.87
C ILE A 137 -9.71 -3.65 -3.28
N LYS A 138 -10.02 -4.09 -4.51
CA LYS A 138 -11.41 -4.05 -5.05
C LYS A 138 -12.43 -4.83 -4.22
N ASN A 139 -11.99 -5.82 -3.46
CA ASN A 139 -12.84 -6.63 -2.57
C ASN A 139 -12.96 -6.03 -1.15
N VAL A 140 -12.20 -4.99 -0.82
CA VAL A 140 -12.30 -4.30 0.47
C VAL A 140 -13.52 -3.38 0.45
N ILE A 141 -14.57 -3.81 1.15
CA ILE A 141 -15.78 -3.02 1.33
C ILE A 141 -15.52 -1.94 2.39
N CYS A 142 -15.61 -0.66 2.01
CA CYS A 142 -15.56 0.47 2.94
C CYS A 142 -16.96 1.08 3.10
N LYS A 143 -17.41 1.26 4.35
CA LYS A 143 -18.74 1.80 4.66
C LYS A 143 -18.75 2.44 6.04
N TYR A 144 -19.77 3.26 6.30
CA TYR A 144 -19.98 3.87 7.61
C TYR A 144 -19.98 2.84 8.74
N GLY A 145 -19.25 3.14 9.81
CA GLY A 145 -19.10 2.28 10.98
C GLY A 145 -18.13 1.09 10.80
N LYS A 146 -17.59 0.86 9.60
CA LYS A 146 -16.57 -0.17 9.37
C LYS A 146 -15.17 0.43 9.45
N TYR A 147 -14.27 -0.25 10.17
CA TYR A 147 -12.88 0.18 10.32
C TYR A 147 -11.99 -0.32 9.18
N THR A 148 -11.71 0.56 8.21
CA THR A 148 -10.80 0.32 7.07
C THR A 148 -9.94 1.56 6.85
N PRO A 149 -9.00 1.88 7.76
CA PRO A 149 -8.38 3.21 7.80
C PRO A 149 -7.51 3.53 6.58
N ASN A 150 -6.77 2.56 6.05
CA ASN A 150 -5.89 2.81 4.91
C ASN A 150 -6.69 3.08 3.64
N GLU A 151 -7.69 2.24 3.37
CA GLU A 151 -8.57 2.40 2.21
C GLU A 151 -9.44 3.64 2.34
N THR A 152 -9.91 3.95 3.56
CA THR A 152 -10.68 5.17 3.82
C THR A 152 -9.86 6.41 3.52
N LYS A 153 -8.56 6.43 3.87
CA LYS A 153 -7.68 7.55 3.51
C LYS A 153 -7.50 7.69 2.00
N VAL A 154 -7.43 6.58 1.25
CA VAL A 154 -7.42 6.62 -0.23
C VAL A 154 -8.70 7.31 -0.75
N ILE A 155 -9.87 6.91 -0.25
CA ILE A 155 -11.16 7.50 -0.64
C ILE A 155 -11.19 8.99 -0.29
N GLN A 156 -10.82 9.36 0.93
CA GLN A 156 -10.80 10.74 1.39
C GLN A 156 -9.85 11.62 0.58
N HIS A 157 -8.68 11.09 0.20
CA HIS A 157 -7.72 11.77 -0.65
C HIS A 157 -8.27 12.01 -2.07
N ILE A 158 -8.89 11.00 -2.67
CA ILE A 158 -9.47 11.11 -4.03
C ILE A 158 -10.68 12.06 -4.05
N LEU A 159 -11.49 12.06 -2.98
CA LEU A 159 -12.62 12.98 -2.81
C LEU A 159 -12.19 14.36 -2.30
N GLU A 160 -10.88 14.61 -2.16
CA GLU A 160 -10.29 15.89 -1.74
C GLU A 160 -10.87 16.44 -0.43
N ILE A 161 -11.06 15.55 0.55
CA ILE A 161 -11.50 15.90 1.91
C ILE A 161 -10.43 15.60 2.95
N ARG A 162 -10.70 16.01 4.19
CA ARG A 162 -9.82 15.73 5.34
C ARG A 162 -9.53 14.22 5.43
N ILE A 163 -8.23 13.90 5.47
CA ILE A 163 -7.72 12.53 5.53
C ILE A 163 -7.49 12.15 7.01
N ASP A 164 -8.49 11.55 7.64
CA ASP A 164 -8.43 11.05 9.02
C ASP A 164 -8.49 9.52 9.12
N GLY A 165 -8.84 8.83 8.02
CA GLY A 165 -9.01 7.38 7.96
C GLY A 165 -10.27 6.87 8.64
N ILE A 166 -11.22 7.75 8.98
CA ILE A 166 -12.50 7.40 9.59
C ILE A 166 -13.59 7.53 8.54
N PHE A 167 -14.29 6.42 8.26
CA PHE A 167 -15.43 6.43 7.33
C PHE A 167 -16.66 6.98 8.06
N GLY A 168 -16.65 8.28 8.32
CA GLY A 168 -17.70 9.01 9.03
C GLY A 168 -18.87 9.42 8.13
N SER A 169 -19.80 10.18 8.70
CA SER A 169 -20.99 10.68 8.01
C SER A 169 -20.62 11.56 6.81
N ASN A 170 -19.62 12.43 6.95
CA ASN A 170 -19.12 13.29 5.88
C ASN A 170 -18.55 12.47 4.70
N THR A 171 -17.70 11.48 4.99
CA THR A 171 -17.15 10.58 3.95
C THR A 171 -18.27 9.82 3.24
N ARG A 172 -19.24 9.28 3.99
CA ARG A 172 -20.40 8.59 3.40
C ARG A 172 -21.20 9.50 2.47
N ALA A 173 -21.50 10.74 2.90
CA ALA A 173 -22.28 11.69 2.10
C ALA A 173 -21.59 11.98 0.76
N LEU A 174 -20.27 12.17 0.77
CA LEU A 174 -19.51 12.45 -0.45
C LEU A 174 -19.33 11.22 -1.34
N VAL A 175 -19.22 10.02 -0.76
CA VAL A 175 -19.27 8.77 -1.54
C VAL A 175 -20.61 8.63 -2.27
N ILE A 176 -21.73 8.93 -1.60
CA ILE A 176 -23.07 8.92 -2.22
C ILE A 176 -23.13 9.91 -3.39
N SER A 177 -22.67 11.15 -3.18
CA SER A 177 -22.63 12.17 -4.24
C SER A 177 -21.74 11.75 -5.42
N PHE A 178 -20.57 11.18 -5.13
CA PHE A 178 -19.68 10.63 -6.15
C PHE A 178 -20.36 9.50 -6.93
N GLN A 179 -20.96 8.52 -6.25
CA GLN A 179 -21.67 7.42 -6.88
C GLN A 179 -22.78 7.92 -7.82
N LYS A 180 -23.60 8.89 -7.37
CA LYS A 180 -24.62 9.54 -8.22
C LYS A 180 -24.02 10.17 -9.47
N SER A 181 -22.93 10.94 -9.31
CA SER A 181 -22.24 11.61 -10.43
C SER A 181 -21.64 10.63 -11.45
N LYS A 182 -21.41 9.38 -11.04
CA LYS A 182 -20.84 8.31 -11.88
C LYS A 182 -21.88 7.30 -12.36
N GLY A 183 -23.16 7.52 -12.08
CA GLY A 183 -24.24 6.60 -12.47
C GLY A 183 -24.22 5.26 -11.72
N LEU A 184 -23.58 5.21 -10.55
CA LEU A 184 -23.54 4.02 -9.69
C LEU A 184 -24.73 4.03 -8.71
N ARG A 185 -25.03 2.86 -8.12
CA ARG A 185 -25.96 2.78 -6.99
C ARG A 185 -25.42 3.61 -5.83
N ALA A 186 -26.20 4.61 -5.39
CA ALA A 186 -25.78 5.59 -4.39
C ALA A 186 -26.04 5.13 -2.94
N ASP A 187 -25.47 3.99 -2.56
CA ASP A 187 -25.66 3.35 -1.25
C ASP A 187 -24.67 3.86 -0.16
N GLY A 188 -23.64 4.59 -0.56
CA GLY A 188 -22.58 5.08 0.33
C GLY A 188 -21.60 3.99 0.74
N ILE A 189 -21.55 2.88 0.00
CA ILE A 189 -20.65 1.75 0.21
C ILE A 189 -19.65 1.71 -0.93
N VAL A 190 -18.35 1.78 -0.60
CA VAL A 190 -17.29 1.62 -1.59
C VAL A 190 -16.97 0.14 -1.73
N GLY A 191 -17.53 -0.46 -2.80
CA GLY A 191 -17.18 -1.79 -3.31
C GLY A 191 -16.41 -1.71 -4.64
N SER A 192 -16.26 -2.84 -5.34
CA SER A 192 -15.48 -2.97 -6.58
C SER A 192 -15.79 -1.88 -7.61
N ASP A 193 -17.06 -1.61 -7.87
CA ASP A 193 -17.46 -0.68 -8.94
C ASP A 193 -17.16 0.77 -8.56
N THR A 194 -17.30 1.10 -7.27
CA THR A 194 -16.94 2.42 -6.77
C THR A 194 -15.42 2.60 -6.76
N TRP A 195 -14.66 1.58 -6.38
CA TRP A 195 -13.20 1.58 -6.48
C TRP A 195 -12.71 1.79 -7.91
N ALA A 196 -13.30 1.09 -8.88
CA ALA A 196 -12.97 1.23 -10.28
C ALA A 196 -13.13 2.68 -10.74
N LYS A 197 -14.25 3.33 -10.39
CA LYS A 197 -14.51 4.73 -10.75
C LYS A 197 -13.64 5.74 -10.00
N LEU A 198 -13.28 5.48 -8.74
CA LEU A 198 -12.36 6.33 -7.97
C LEU A 198 -10.95 6.32 -8.58
N LEU A 199 -10.49 5.15 -9.05
CA LEU A 199 -9.13 4.98 -9.59
C LEU A 199 -9.01 5.21 -11.10
N GLU A 200 -10.12 5.28 -11.83
CA GLU A 200 -10.19 5.47 -13.29
C GLU A 200 -9.29 6.60 -13.81
N LYS A 201 -9.28 7.76 -13.12
CA LYS A 201 -8.47 8.94 -13.49
C LYS A 201 -6.96 8.67 -13.48
N PHE A 202 -6.50 7.67 -12.72
CA PHE A 202 -5.08 7.32 -12.57
C PHE A 202 -4.68 6.16 -13.48
N ASN A 203 -5.64 5.39 -13.98
CA ASN A 203 -5.41 4.28 -14.90
C ASN A 203 -5.23 4.73 -16.37
N LEU A 204 -5.69 5.94 -16.74
CA LEU A 204 -5.92 6.33 -18.14
C LEU A 204 -4.83 7.16 -18.85
N LYS A 205 -3.57 7.15 -18.44
CA LYS A 205 -2.51 7.81 -19.23
C LYS A 205 -1.20 7.02 -19.28
N GLU A 206 -1.09 6.11 -20.22
CA GLU A 206 0.05 6.12 -21.12
C GLU A 206 -0.44 6.76 -22.42
N VAL A 207 -0.17 8.06 -22.58
CA VAL A 207 -0.17 8.67 -23.92
C VAL A 207 1.18 8.26 -24.49
N ILE A 208 1.16 7.38 -25.48
CA ILE A 208 2.28 7.17 -26.42
C ILE A 208 2.40 8.42 -27.28
#